data_AF-A0AAN9E0Q7-F1
#
_entry.id   AF-A0AAN9E0Q7-F1
#
_cell.length_a   1.000
_cell.length_b   1.000
_cell.length_c   1.000
_cell.angle_alpha   90.00
_cell.angle_beta   90.00
_cell.angle_gamma   90.00
#
_symmetry.space_group_name_H-M   'P 1'
#
loop_
_entity.id
_entity.type
_entity.pdbx_description
1 polymer ?
#
loop_
_entity_poly.entity_id
_entity_poly.type
_entity_poly.pdbx_seq_one_letter_code
_entity_poly.pdbx_strand_id
1 'polypeptide(L)'
;MKAQDHWNTFITEDDFRFMSENCLNAVRVPLGWWIAHDPIPPKPFVGGSLQVLDNVFTWAQNYGMKVIVDLHAVQGSQNGRSHSASRDGYQELGDSYIPDTVATIDFLAERYRHLGQFTPLGGEQTSAQLVGDWVSIRHSSQWL
;
A
#
# COMPACT_ATOMS: atom_id res chain seq x y z
N MET A 1 -19.30 6.94 -0.68
CA MET A 1 -18.27 7.45 -1.61
C MET A 1 -17.83 6.27 -2.46
N LYS A 2 -17.74 6.40 -3.79
CA LYS A 2 -17.20 5.31 -4.63
C LYS A 2 -15.69 5.24 -4.43
N ALA A 3 -15.07 4.06 -4.57
CA ALA A 3 -13.64 3.86 -4.35
C ALA A 3 -12.79 4.85 -5.19
N GLN A 4 -13.15 5.05 -6.46
CA GLN A 4 -12.47 6.01 -7.34
C GLN A 4 -12.55 7.47 -6.86
N ASP A 5 -13.72 7.90 -6.34
CA ASP A 5 -13.90 9.28 -5.84
C ASP A 5 -13.10 9.50 -4.56
N HIS A 6 -12.99 8.45 -3.73
CA HIS A 6 -12.14 8.45 -2.55
C HIS A 6 -10.67 8.58 -2.94
N TRP A 7 -10.15 7.72 -3.82
CA TRP A 7 -8.74 7.72 -4.19
C TRP A 7 -8.27 9.02 -4.84
N ASN A 8 -9.11 9.65 -5.64
CA ASN A 8 -8.78 10.92 -6.31
C ASN A 8 -8.74 12.13 -5.37
N THR A 9 -9.27 12.00 -4.15
CA THR A 9 -9.38 13.12 -3.19
C THR A 9 -8.70 12.85 -1.85
N PHE A 10 -8.39 11.58 -1.54
CA PHE A 10 -7.86 11.17 -0.25
C PHE A 10 -6.36 11.40 -0.10
N ILE A 11 -5.60 11.30 -1.21
CA ILE A 11 -4.21 11.72 -1.30
C ILE A 11 -4.00 12.41 -2.63
N THR A 12 -3.34 13.56 -2.58
CA THR A 12 -3.01 14.39 -3.74
C THR A 12 -1.55 14.84 -3.67
N GLU A 13 -1.07 15.47 -4.74
CA GLU A 13 0.27 16.07 -4.75
C GLU A 13 0.47 17.14 -3.67
N ASP A 14 -0.59 17.87 -3.32
CA ASP A 14 -0.55 18.91 -2.29
C ASP A 14 -0.18 18.35 -0.91
N ASP A 15 -0.56 17.11 -0.61
CA ASP A 15 -0.17 16.42 0.62
C ASP A 15 1.35 16.18 0.66
N PHE A 16 1.96 15.79 -0.46
CA PHE A 16 3.42 15.60 -0.56
C PHE A 16 4.18 16.91 -0.43
N ARG A 17 3.68 17.98 -1.05
CA ARG A 17 4.21 19.33 -0.85
C ARG A 17 4.19 19.71 0.62
N PHE A 18 3.03 19.59 1.27
CA PHE A 18 2.87 19.91 2.68
C PHE A 18 3.80 19.10 3.57
N MET A 19 3.90 17.77 3.36
CA MET A 19 4.78 16.91 4.13
C MET A 19 6.25 17.31 3.98
N SER A 20 6.71 17.58 2.75
CA SER A 20 8.08 18.02 2.46
C SER A 20 8.39 19.38 3.10
N GLU A 21 7.47 20.34 3.06
CA GLU A 21 7.62 21.66 3.71
C GLU A 21 7.74 21.53 5.24
N ASN A 22 7.15 20.48 5.81
CA ASN A 22 7.22 20.16 7.23
C ASN A 22 8.34 19.16 7.58
N CYS A 23 9.36 19.04 6.72
CA CYS A 23 10.55 18.22 6.94
C CYS A 23 10.30 16.70 7.07
N LEU A 24 9.12 16.21 6.66
CA LEU A 24 8.90 14.77 6.51
C LEU A 24 9.58 14.32 5.22
N ASN A 25 10.31 13.22 5.29
CA ASN A 25 11.11 12.74 4.17
C ASN A 25 10.54 11.48 3.52
N ALA A 26 9.35 11.03 3.96
CA ALA A 26 8.76 9.82 3.43
C ALA A 26 7.32 9.50 3.84
N VAL A 27 6.71 8.58 3.10
CA VAL A 27 5.33 8.09 3.27
C VAL A 27 5.29 6.57 3.33
N ARG A 28 4.41 6.00 4.16
CA ARG A 28 4.04 4.57 4.12
C ARG A 28 2.66 4.40 3.50
N VAL A 29 2.58 3.55 2.47
CA VAL A 29 1.39 3.33 1.64
C VAL A 29 0.91 1.89 1.83
N PRO A 30 -0.21 1.68 2.56
CA PRO A 30 -0.76 0.35 2.76
C PRO A 30 -1.58 -0.10 1.54
N LEU A 31 -1.32 -1.33 1.08
CA LEU A 31 -1.93 -1.92 -0.11
C LEU A 31 -2.53 -3.30 0.20
N GLY A 32 -3.56 -3.68 -0.55
CA GLY A 32 -4.09 -5.05 -0.56
C GLY A 32 -3.56 -5.87 -1.72
N TRP A 33 -3.50 -7.20 -1.55
CA TRP A 33 -3.01 -8.14 -2.56
C TRP A 33 -3.69 -8.01 -3.93
N TRP A 34 -4.95 -7.57 -3.95
CA TRP A 34 -5.73 -7.40 -5.18
C TRP A 34 -5.14 -6.34 -6.14
N ILE A 35 -4.24 -5.47 -5.69
CA ILE A 35 -3.54 -4.51 -6.56
C ILE A 35 -2.77 -5.20 -7.70
N ALA A 36 -2.28 -6.43 -7.48
CA ALA A 36 -1.61 -7.21 -8.52
C ALA A 36 -2.56 -7.66 -9.64
N HIS A 37 -3.88 -7.53 -9.43
CA HIS A 37 -4.93 -7.89 -10.40
C HIS A 37 -5.58 -6.65 -11.04
N ASP A 38 -5.05 -5.45 -10.82
CA ASP A 38 -5.56 -4.26 -11.49
C ASP A 38 -5.46 -4.35 -13.02
N PRO A 39 -6.42 -3.78 -13.78
CA PRO A 39 -7.54 -2.96 -13.31
C PRO A 39 -8.82 -3.76 -12.97
N ILE A 40 -8.79 -5.09 -13.03
CA ILE A 40 -9.98 -5.95 -12.86
C ILE A 40 -9.71 -6.99 -11.76
N PRO A 41 -9.63 -6.57 -10.49
CA PRO A 41 -9.43 -7.50 -9.39
C PRO A 41 -10.65 -8.41 -9.18
N PRO A 42 -10.45 -9.55 -8.48
CA PRO A 42 -11.57 -10.42 -8.12
C PRO A 42 -12.56 -9.68 -7.21
N LYS A 43 -13.85 -9.94 -7.40
CA LYS A 43 -14.89 -9.41 -6.52
C LYS A 43 -14.67 -9.90 -5.08
N PRO A 44 -14.93 -9.07 -4.04
CA PRO A 44 -15.63 -7.78 -4.07
C PRO A 44 -14.71 -6.56 -4.27
N PHE A 45 -13.41 -6.77 -4.55
CA PHE A 45 -12.45 -5.67 -4.68
C PHE A 45 -12.69 -4.86 -5.95
N VAL A 46 -12.27 -3.59 -5.91
CA VAL A 46 -12.42 -2.64 -7.02
C VAL A 46 -11.03 -2.25 -7.48
N GLY A 47 -10.84 -2.17 -8.80
CA GLY A 47 -9.54 -1.84 -9.36
C GLY A 47 -9.33 -0.35 -9.57
N GLY A 48 -8.07 0.06 -9.71
CA GLY A 48 -7.64 1.46 -9.91
C GLY A 48 -6.56 1.92 -8.91
N SER A 49 -6.32 1.12 -7.87
CA SER A 49 -5.30 1.32 -6.83
C SER A 49 -3.88 1.50 -7.38
N LEU A 50 -3.53 0.77 -8.45
CA LEU A 50 -2.19 0.78 -9.05
C LEU A 50 -1.87 2.13 -9.70
N GLN A 51 -2.84 2.75 -10.36
CA GLN A 51 -2.65 4.08 -10.95
C GLN A 51 -2.43 5.14 -9.85
N VAL A 52 -3.09 4.99 -8.71
CA VAL A 52 -2.90 5.90 -7.57
C VAL A 52 -1.52 5.71 -6.97
N LEU A 53 -1.04 4.48 -6.85
CA LEU A 53 0.31 4.18 -6.38
C LEU A 53 1.38 4.76 -7.33
N ASP A 54 1.17 4.69 -8.65
CA ASP A 54 2.06 5.33 -9.63
C ASP A 54 2.13 6.85 -9.44
N ASN A 55 0.99 7.49 -9.16
CA ASN A 55 0.96 8.92 -8.83
C ASN A 55 1.72 9.22 -7.54
N VAL A 56 1.55 8.41 -6.50
CA VAL A 56 2.29 8.55 -5.22
C VAL A 56 3.80 8.51 -5.44
N PHE A 57 4.31 7.58 -6.25
CA PHE A 57 5.73 7.53 -6.58
C PHE A 57 6.20 8.76 -7.37
N THR A 58 5.37 9.25 -8.29
CA THR A 58 5.64 10.48 -9.05
C THR A 58 5.74 11.69 -8.13
N TRP A 59 4.79 11.86 -7.22
CA TRP A 59 4.80 12.96 -6.25
C TRP A 59 5.97 12.83 -5.27
N ALA A 60 6.23 11.63 -4.75
CA ALA A 60 7.37 11.39 -3.87
C ALA A 60 8.70 11.79 -4.53
N GLN A 61 8.88 11.47 -5.82
CA GLN A 61 10.04 11.90 -6.58
C GLN A 61 10.14 13.42 -6.71
N ASN A 62 9.03 14.11 -7.00
CA ASN A 62 9.00 15.58 -7.14
C ASN A 62 9.43 16.31 -5.86
N TYR A 63 9.08 15.76 -4.69
CA TYR A 63 9.36 16.38 -3.39
C TYR A 63 10.52 15.71 -2.62
N GLY A 64 11.29 14.83 -3.28
CA GLY A 64 12.44 14.16 -2.65
C GLY A 64 12.07 13.26 -1.46
N MET A 65 10.83 12.79 -1.39
CA MET A 65 10.33 11.89 -0.35
C MET A 65 10.57 10.43 -0.75
N LYS A 66 10.66 9.53 0.23
CA LYS A 66 10.72 8.07 0.02
C LYS A 66 9.34 7.42 0.19
N VAL A 67 9.10 6.30 -0.49
CA VAL A 67 7.85 5.53 -0.38
C VAL A 67 8.11 4.17 0.26
N ILE A 68 7.44 3.86 1.37
CA ILE A 68 7.39 2.50 1.91
C ILE A 68 6.12 1.84 1.37
N VAL A 69 6.30 0.79 0.57
CA VAL A 69 5.21 -0.03 0.08
C VAL A 69 4.92 -1.12 1.11
N ASP A 70 3.73 -1.10 1.67
CA ASP A 70 3.31 -1.97 2.76
C ASP A 70 2.19 -2.89 2.27
N LEU A 71 2.49 -4.17 2.05
CA LEU A 71 1.46 -5.16 1.70
C LEU A 71 0.65 -5.49 2.96
N HIS A 72 -0.38 -4.68 3.18
CA HIS A 72 -1.11 -4.58 4.44
C HIS A 72 -2.24 -5.61 4.55
N ALA A 73 -2.79 -6.08 3.42
CA ALA A 73 -3.78 -7.15 3.39
C ALA A 73 -3.33 -8.24 2.43
N VAL A 74 -2.96 -9.41 2.96
CA VAL A 74 -2.63 -10.60 2.16
C VAL A 74 -3.88 -11.44 1.91
N GLN A 75 -3.84 -12.29 0.89
CA GLN A 75 -4.96 -13.17 0.58
C GLN A 75 -5.23 -14.14 1.73
N GLY A 76 -6.51 -14.31 2.08
CA GLY A 76 -6.93 -15.09 3.23
C GLY A 76 -6.82 -14.38 4.59
N SER A 77 -6.35 -13.13 4.65
CA SER A 77 -6.14 -12.36 5.88
C SER A 77 -5.10 -12.95 6.83
N GLN A 78 -4.08 -12.16 7.17
CA GLN A 78 -3.01 -12.57 8.07
C GLN A 78 -3.34 -12.52 9.56
N ASN A 79 -4.43 -11.86 9.96
CA ASN A 79 -4.72 -11.60 11.37
C ASN A 79 -6.22 -11.60 11.73
N GLY A 80 -7.10 -11.90 10.78
CA GLY A 80 -8.54 -11.93 10.99
C GLY A 80 -9.17 -10.57 11.30
N ARG A 81 -8.48 -9.45 11.06
CA ARG A 81 -9.02 -8.11 11.32
C ARG A 81 -9.58 -7.48 10.06
N SER A 82 -10.55 -6.58 10.21
CA SER A 82 -11.13 -5.83 9.09
C SER A 82 -10.07 -5.12 8.24
N HIS A 83 -8.98 -4.65 8.88
CA HIS A 83 -7.85 -4.04 8.20
C HIS A 83 -6.88 -5.05 7.53
N SER A 84 -7.27 -6.31 7.37
CA SER A 84 -6.56 -7.29 6.52
C SER A 84 -7.47 -7.87 5.45
N ALA A 85 -8.62 -7.22 5.22
CA ALA A 85 -9.69 -7.71 4.37
C ALA A 85 -10.20 -9.12 4.77
N SER A 86 -10.19 -9.44 6.08
CA SER A 86 -10.72 -10.70 6.59
C SER A 86 -12.20 -10.87 6.25
N ARG A 87 -12.58 -12.06 5.78
CA ARG A 87 -13.99 -12.47 5.71
C ARG A 87 -14.47 -12.78 7.13
N ASP A 88 -15.41 -11.99 7.65
CA ASP A 88 -16.09 -12.21 8.93
C ASP A 88 -15.17 -12.46 10.15
N GLY A 89 -13.97 -11.90 10.13
CA GLY A 89 -12.99 -12.01 11.22
C GLY A 89 -12.11 -13.27 11.20
N TYR A 90 -12.20 -14.09 10.15
CA TYR A 90 -11.39 -15.30 10.02
C TYR A 90 -9.99 -15.00 9.49
N GLN A 91 -9.00 -15.64 10.10
CA GLN A 91 -7.64 -15.78 9.57
C GLN A 91 -7.59 -17.08 8.75
N GLU A 92 -7.67 -16.94 7.43
CA GLU A 92 -7.65 -18.04 6.47
C GLU A 92 -6.27 -18.19 5.80
N LEU A 93 -5.31 -17.31 6.13
CA LEU A 93 -3.92 -17.43 5.69
C LEU A 93 -3.35 -18.81 6.08
N GLY A 94 -2.84 -19.52 5.09
CA GLY A 94 -2.19 -20.82 5.22
C GLY A 94 -1.23 -21.05 4.04
N ASP A 95 -0.50 -22.17 4.05
CA ASP A 95 0.60 -22.45 3.11
C ASP A 95 0.22 -22.28 1.63
N SER A 96 -1.05 -22.51 1.28
CA SER A 96 -1.57 -22.35 -0.08
C SER A 96 -1.57 -20.91 -0.59
N TYR A 97 -1.56 -19.90 0.29
CA TYR A 97 -1.60 -18.47 -0.07
C TYR A 97 -0.23 -17.79 -0.04
N ILE A 98 0.81 -18.49 0.43
CA ILE A 98 2.19 -17.99 0.42
C ILE A 98 2.67 -17.69 -1.00
N PRO A 99 2.48 -18.57 -2.01
CA PRO A 99 2.93 -18.29 -3.38
C PRO A 99 2.29 -17.03 -3.97
N ASP A 100 0.99 -16.83 -3.74
CA ASP A 100 0.26 -15.64 -4.23
C ASP A 100 0.78 -14.36 -3.56
N THR A 101 1.04 -14.42 -2.24
CA THR A 101 1.63 -13.30 -1.49
C THR A 101 3.01 -12.92 -2.03
N VAL A 102 3.86 -13.92 -2.30
CA VAL A 102 5.19 -13.71 -2.89
C VAL A 102 5.07 -13.11 -4.28
N ALA A 103 4.15 -13.62 -5.12
CA ALA A 103 3.91 -13.09 -6.46
C ALA A 103 3.47 -11.61 -6.44
N THR A 104 2.64 -11.21 -5.48
CA THR A 104 2.28 -9.79 -5.30
C THR A 104 3.50 -8.93 -4.93
N ILE A 105 4.35 -9.41 -4.02
CA ILE A 105 5.57 -8.68 -3.62
C ILE A 105 6.52 -8.54 -4.80
N ASP A 106 6.75 -9.61 -5.56
CA ASP A 106 7.60 -9.61 -6.75
C ASP A 106 7.06 -8.64 -7.81
N PHE A 107 5.74 -8.61 -8.03
CA PHE A 107 5.09 -7.66 -8.93
C PHE A 107 5.37 -6.20 -8.53
N LEU A 108 5.18 -5.85 -7.25
CA LEU A 108 5.42 -4.50 -6.76
C LEU A 108 6.91 -4.13 -6.81
N ALA A 109 7.79 -5.07 -6.45
CA ALA A 109 9.23 -4.88 -6.50
C ALA A 109 9.73 -4.62 -7.92
N GLU A 110 9.32 -5.45 -8.88
CA GLU A 110 9.75 -5.29 -10.27
C GLU A 110 9.22 -3.98 -10.89
N ARG A 111 8.01 -3.55 -10.53
CA ARG A 111 7.45 -2.28 -11.01
C ARG A 111 8.21 -1.06 -10.49
N TYR A 112 8.59 -1.05 -9.21
CA TYR A 112 9.13 0.15 -8.55
C TYR A 112 10.63 0.10 -8.23
N ARG A 113 11.34 -0.98 -8.58
CA ARG A 113 12.81 -1.14 -8.39
C ARG A 113 13.65 0.03 -8.92
N HIS A 114 13.18 0.68 -9.98
CA HIS A 114 13.92 1.76 -10.66
C HIS A 114 13.87 3.10 -9.92
N LEU A 115 12.99 3.23 -8.91
CA LEU A 115 12.75 4.50 -8.23
C LEU A 115 13.64 4.72 -7.01
N GLY A 116 14.56 3.80 -6.68
CA GLY A 116 15.54 3.96 -5.60
C GLY A 116 14.95 4.11 -4.19
N GLN A 117 13.63 3.98 -4.07
CA GLN A 117 12.81 4.27 -2.90
C GLN A 117 11.91 3.08 -2.56
N PHE A 118 12.37 1.84 -2.78
CA PHE A 118 11.55 0.65 -2.52
C PHE A 118 12.16 -0.16 -1.37
N THR A 119 11.37 -0.39 -0.32
CA THR A 119 11.67 -1.37 0.73
C THR A 119 10.41 -2.23 0.90
N PRO A 120 10.41 -3.48 0.44
CA PRO A 120 9.28 -4.38 0.63
C PRO A 120 9.25 -4.80 2.11
N LEU A 121 8.18 -4.46 2.83
CA LEU A 121 7.96 -4.92 4.20
C LEU A 121 6.70 -5.76 4.22
N GLY A 122 6.83 -7.00 4.70
CA GLY A 122 5.73 -7.95 4.86
C GLY A 122 5.31 -8.08 6.32
N GLY A 123 4.00 -7.96 6.59
CA GLY A 123 3.40 -8.27 7.89
C GLY A 123 3.48 -7.16 8.94
N GLU A 124 2.61 -7.27 9.94
CA GLU A 124 2.33 -6.26 10.98
C GLU A 124 3.49 -6.00 11.96
N GLN A 125 4.69 -6.60 11.78
CA GLN A 125 5.80 -6.51 12.74
C GLN A 125 7.02 -5.69 12.33
N THR A 126 7.02 -4.95 11.22
CA THR A 126 8.19 -4.12 10.86
C THR A 126 7.83 -2.67 10.58
N SER A 127 7.49 -1.93 11.64
CA SER A 127 7.55 -0.47 11.68
C SER A 127 8.77 0.06 12.47
N ALA A 128 9.66 -0.82 12.95
CA ALA A 128 10.67 -0.46 13.95
C ALA A 128 12.13 -0.33 13.45
N GLN A 129 12.41 -0.34 12.14
CA GLN A 129 13.81 -0.34 11.66
C GLN A 129 14.19 0.72 10.59
N LEU A 130 13.36 1.72 10.34
CA LEU A 130 13.78 2.86 9.52
C LEU A 130 14.11 4.04 10.42
N VAL A 131 15.41 4.32 10.59
CA VAL A 131 15.89 5.54 11.26
C VAL A 131 15.47 6.74 10.40
N GLY A 132 14.41 7.43 10.82
CA GLY A 132 13.84 8.61 10.15
C GLY A 132 12.44 8.92 10.65
N ASP A 133 11.95 10.14 10.41
CA ASP A 133 10.57 10.54 10.70
C ASP A 133 9.66 10.07 9.56
N TRP A 134 8.77 9.12 9.85
CA TRP A 134 7.80 8.57 8.88
C TRP A 134 6.37 8.81 9.36
N VAL A 135 5.49 9.18 8.45
CA VAL A 135 4.05 9.18 8.68
C VAL A 135 3.43 8.00 7.94
N SER A 136 2.68 7.17 8.68
CA SER A 136 1.71 6.29 8.04
C SER A 136 0.56 7.15 7.57
N ILE A 137 0.28 7.12 6.27
CA ILE A 137 -0.99 7.63 5.79
C ILE A 137 -2.08 6.82 6.52
N ARG A 138 -3.05 7.55 7.07
CA ARG A 138 -3.87 7.24 8.27
C ARG A 138 -4.66 5.91 8.24
N HIS A 139 -5.07 5.47 9.42
CA HIS A 139 -5.99 4.33 9.69
C HIS A 139 -7.34 4.50 8.98
N SER A 140 -7.50 3.86 7.83
CA SER A 140 -8.75 3.81 7.07
C SER A 140 -9.08 2.36 6.77
N SER A 141 -10.31 1.93 7.05
CA SER A 141 -10.84 0.63 6.61
C SER A 141 -11.11 0.57 5.10
N GLN A 142 -10.75 1.64 4.37
CA GLN A 142 -10.85 1.76 2.93
C GLN A 142 -9.45 1.97 2.38
N TRP A 143 -8.96 0.90 1.75
CA TRP A 143 -7.65 0.82 1.11
C TRP A 143 -7.59 1.71 -0.13
N LEU A 144 -6.36 2.02 -0.54
CA LEU A 144 -6.07 2.40 -1.92
C LEU A 144 -6.44 1.27 -2.88
#